data_AF-A0A7G7VH41-F1
#
_entry.id   AF-A0A7G7VH41-F1
#
_cell.length_a   1.000
_cell.length_b   1.000
_cell.length_c   1.000
_cell.angle_alpha   90.00
_cell.angle_beta   90.00
_cell.angle_gamma   90.00
#
_symmetry.space_group_name_H-M   'P 1'
#
loop_
_entity.id
_entity.type
_entity.pdbx_description
1 polymer ?
#
loop_
_entity_poly.entity_id
_entity_poly.type
_entity_poly.pdbx_seq_one_letter_code
_entity_poly.pdbx_strand_id
1 'polypeptide(L)'
;MELIAAAANGFMDLFRAGAATFTSWVTGIIPLLVIMMTAVNSLIKLIGEDRVNGVAQRATQNIITRYTVLPVLAVLFLGNPMCYTFGNFVDQKYKPAYYDAAVSFVHPVTGLFPHANGGELFVYMGIAAGITTLGLPLGDLAVRYFLVGIVVILIRGIVTEKIYLYMKSREAKQA
;
A
#
# COMPACT_ATOMS: atom_id res chain seq x y z
N MET A 1 37.81 -4.09 27.13
CA MET A 1 37.34 -5.49 27.04
C MET A 1 35.81 -5.55 27.15
N GLU A 2 35.18 -5.02 28.20
CA GLU A 2 33.72 -5.07 28.33
C GLU A 2 32.94 -4.31 27.25
N LEU A 3 33.39 -3.12 26.84
CA LEU A 3 32.73 -2.35 25.77
C LEU A 3 32.74 -3.08 24.43
N ILE A 4 33.85 -3.76 24.11
CA ILE A 4 34.01 -4.53 22.87
C ILE A 4 33.15 -5.80 22.91
N ALA A 5 33.08 -6.47 24.05
CA ALA A 5 32.22 -7.63 24.24
C ALA A 5 30.72 -7.25 24.20
N ALA A 6 30.33 -6.12 24.80
CA ALA A 6 28.96 -5.62 24.76
C ALA A 6 28.55 -5.21 23.33
N ALA A 7 29.45 -4.56 22.59
CA ALA A 7 29.21 -4.23 21.18
C ALA A 7 29.09 -5.49 20.31
N ALA A 8 29.91 -6.52 20.54
CA ALA A 8 29.83 -7.78 19.82
C ALA A 8 28.53 -8.55 20.12
N ASN A 9 28.09 -8.57 21.39
CA ASN A 9 26.81 -9.18 21.77
C ASN A 9 25.62 -8.42 21.18
N GLY A 10 25.61 -7.08 21.27
CA GLY A 10 24.56 -6.27 20.65
C GLY A 10 24.50 -6.41 19.12
N PHE A 11 25.66 -6.56 18.46
CA PHE A 11 25.72 -6.89 17.04
C PHE A 11 25.06 -8.24 16.76
N MET A 12 25.42 -9.30 17.49
CA MET A 12 24.83 -10.62 17.32
C MET A 12 23.33 -10.66 17.60
N ASP A 13 22.86 -9.92 18.59
CA ASP A 13 21.43 -9.84 18.94
C ASP A 13 20.62 -9.15 17.83
N LEU A 14 21.19 -8.15 17.16
CA LEU A 14 20.57 -7.54 15.96
C LEU A 14 20.38 -8.58 14.85
N PHE A 15 21.37 -9.43 14.57
CA PHE A 15 21.23 -10.50 13.57
C PHE A 15 20.21 -11.55 13.99
N ARG A 16 20.15 -11.90 15.28
CA ARG A 16 19.12 -12.82 15.80
C ARG A 16 17.72 -12.26 15.65
N ALA A 17 17.52 -10.97 15.94
CA ALA A 17 16.24 -10.29 15.77
C ALA A 17 15.82 -10.22 14.28
N GLY A 18 16.78 -9.91 13.40
CA GLY A 18 16.57 -9.94 11.95
C GLY A 18 16.19 -11.33 11.43
N ALA A 19 16.89 -12.38 11.90
CA ALA A 19 16.61 -13.76 11.54
C ALA A 19 15.20 -14.20 11.99
N ALA A 20 14.82 -13.90 13.24
CA ALA A 20 13.49 -14.21 13.76
C ALA A 20 12.38 -13.50 12.96
N THR A 21 12.60 -12.24 12.59
CA THR A 21 11.65 -11.46 11.76
C THR A 21 11.51 -12.06 10.37
N PHE A 22 12.63 -12.39 9.72
CA PHE A 22 12.62 -13.00 8.39
C PHE A 22 11.93 -14.37 8.38
N THR A 23 12.23 -15.22 9.37
CA THR A 23 11.57 -16.53 9.50
C THR A 23 10.06 -16.37 9.67
N SER A 24 9.61 -15.41 10.49
CA SER A 24 8.18 -15.09 10.65
C SER A 24 7.51 -14.68 9.33
N TRP A 25 8.21 -13.94 8.46
CA TRP A 25 7.67 -13.59 7.14
C TRP A 25 7.56 -14.79 6.20
N VAL A 26 8.57 -15.65 6.17
CA VAL A 26 8.61 -16.84 5.31
C VAL A 26 7.55 -17.87 5.72
N THR A 27 7.30 -18.05 7.01
CA THR A 27 6.28 -18.98 7.50
C THR A 27 4.89 -18.37 7.63
N GLY A 28 4.79 -17.04 7.63
CA GLY A 28 3.54 -16.31 7.77
C GLY A 28 3.06 -15.70 6.45
N ILE A 29 3.48 -14.46 6.20
CA ILE A 29 2.82 -13.60 5.21
C ILE A 29 3.17 -13.94 3.77
N ILE A 30 4.38 -14.41 3.50
CA ILE A 30 4.85 -14.67 2.13
C ILE A 30 4.01 -15.76 1.43
N PRO A 31 3.74 -16.94 2.04
CA PRO A 31 2.89 -17.95 1.42
C PRO A 31 1.47 -17.45 1.11
N LEU A 32 0.87 -16.69 2.03
CA LEU A 32 -0.46 -16.11 1.86
C LEU A 32 -0.52 -15.18 0.64
N LEU A 33 0.49 -14.33 0.48
CA LEU A 33 0.61 -13.41 -0.66
C LEU A 33 0.65 -14.14 -2.00
N VAL A 34 1.46 -15.20 -2.09
CA VAL A 34 1.62 -15.97 -3.33
C VAL A 34 0.28 -16.57 -3.75
N ILE A 35 -0.43 -17.22 -2.82
CA ILE A 35 -1.73 -17.84 -3.11
C ILE A 35 -2.75 -16.80 -3.56
N MET A 36 -2.81 -15.67 -2.86
CA MET A 36 -3.76 -14.60 -3.18
C MET A 36 -3.51 -14.01 -4.58
N MET A 37 -2.24 -13.71 -4.91
CA MET A 37 -1.88 -13.21 -6.25
C MET A 37 -2.24 -14.20 -7.35
N THR A 38 -2.02 -15.49 -7.14
CA THR A 38 -2.44 -16.52 -8.10
C THR A 38 -3.95 -16.52 -8.29
N ALA A 39 -4.72 -16.49 -7.19
CA ALA A 39 -6.18 -16.51 -7.24
C ALA A 39 -6.75 -15.28 -7.97
N VAL A 40 -6.26 -14.08 -7.66
CA VAL A 40 -6.73 -12.83 -8.29
C VAL A 40 -6.36 -12.79 -9.77
N ASN A 41 -5.14 -13.17 -10.14
CA ASN A 41 -4.73 -13.22 -11.54
C ASN A 41 -5.53 -14.25 -12.34
N SER A 42 -5.86 -15.39 -11.74
CA SER A 42 -6.76 -16.38 -12.35
C SER A 42 -8.17 -15.82 -12.52
N LEU A 43 -8.70 -15.10 -11.52
CA LEU A 43 -10.01 -14.45 -11.58
C LEU A 43 -10.09 -13.40 -12.70
N ILE A 44 -9.06 -12.55 -12.82
CA ILE A 44 -8.98 -11.54 -13.89
C ILE A 44 -8.98 -12.21 -15.27
N LYS A 45 -8.19 -13.28 -15.44
CA LYS A 45 -8.19 -14.07 -16.68
C LYS A 45 -9.53 -14.73 -16.98
N LEU A 46 -10.24 -15.23 -15.96
CA LEU A 46 -11.54 -15.86 -16.11
C LEU A 46 -12.66 -14.86 -16.44
N ILE A 47 -12.64 -13.67 -15.84
CA ILE A 47 -13.62 -12.61 -16.12
C ILE A 47 -13.42 -12.03 -17.54
N GLY A 48 -12.18 -12.08 -18.03
CA GLY A 48 -11.77 -11.47 -19.29
C GLY A 48 -11.25 -10.06 -19.04
N GLU A 49 -10.01 -9.81 -19.46
CA GLU A 49 -9.31 -8.55 -19.23
C GLU A 49 -10.13 -7.36 -19.75
N ASP A 50 -10.72 -7.45 -20.94
CA ASP A 50 -11.53 -6.38 -21.53
C ASP A 50 -12.74 -5.96 -20.68
N ARG A 51 -13.37 -6.90 -19.96
CA ARG A 51 -14.51 -6.60 -19.08
C ARG A 51 -14.05 -5.92 -17.80
N VAL A 52 -12.95 -6.40 -17.21
CA VAL A 52 -12.33 -5.76 -16.05
C VAL A 52 -11.89 -4.34 -16.40
N ASN A 53 -11.27 -4.17 -17.57
CA ASN A 53 -10.82 -2.89 -18.10
C ASN A 53 -11.99 -1.93 -18.31
N GLY A 54 -13.11 -2.39 -18.90
CA GLY A 54 -14.30 -1.58 -19.15
C GLY A 54 -15.07 -1.14 -17.89
N VAL A 55 -15.07 -1.97 -16.84
CA VAL A 55 -15.63 -1.60 -15.52
C VAL A 55 -14.72 -0.58 -14.84
N ALA A 56 -13.41 -0.81 -14.87
CA ALA A 56 -12.44 0.10 -14.29
C ALA A 56 -12.43 1.48 -15.00
N GLN A 57 -12.59 1.52 -16.32
CA GLN A 57 -12.72 2.77 -17.08
C GLN A 57 -13.97 3.58 -16.71
N ARG A 58 -15.11 2.92 -16.45
CA ARG A 58 -16.31 3.60 -15.95
C ARG A 58 -16.14 4.07 -14.51
N ALA A 59 -15.43 3.30 -13.69
CA ALA A 59 -15.16 3.64 -12.30
C ALA A 59 -14.22 4.86 -12.15
N THR A 60 -13.42 5.23 -13.15
CA THR A 60 -12.48 6.37 -13.05
C THR A 60 -13.09 7.73 -13.41
N GLN A 61 -14.36 7.80 -13.83
CA GLN A 61 -15.01 9.06 -14.21
C GLN A 61 -15.26 9.99 -13.01
N ASN A 62 -15.54 9.46 -11.82
CA ASN A 62 -15.78 10.23 -10.60
C ASN A 62 -14.49 10.36 -9.76
N ILE A 63 -14.21 11.56 -9.24
CA ILE A 63 -13.06 11.87 -8.37
C ILE A 63 -12.98 10.91 -7.16
N ILE A 64 -14.10 10.67 -6.48
CA ILE A 64 -14.13 9.78 -5.29
C ILE A 64 -13.79 8.35 -5.70
N THR A 65 -14.39 7.89 -6.79
CA THR A 65 -14.17 6.51 -7.25
C THR A 65 -12.74 6.34 -7.77
N ARG A 66 -12.17 7.36 -8.40
CA ARG A 66 -10.80 7.37 -8.93
C ARG A 66 -9.71 7.40 -7.85
N TYR A 67 -9.90 8.17 -6.78
CA TYR A 67 -8.86 8.40 -5.76
C TYR A 67 -9.12 7.73 -4.43
N THR A 68 -10.28 7.10 -4.25
CA THR A 68 -10.63 6.38 -3.03
C THR A 68 -11.03 4.95 -3.33
N VAL A 69 -12.15 4.74 -4.03
CA VAL A 69 -12.69 3.39 -4.21
C VAL A 69 -11.73 2.51 -5.00
N LEU A 70 -11.24 2.99 -6.15
CA LEU A 70 -10.36 2.23 -7.03
C LEU A 70 -9.02 1.91 -6.35
N PRO A 71 -8.30 2.87 -5.72
CA PRO A 71 -7.08 2.55 -4.97
C PRO A 71 -7.32 1.59 -3.81
N VAL A 72 -8.40 1.75 -3.04
CA VAL A 72 -8.73 0.85 -1.92
C VAL A 72 -8.94 -0.57 -2.42
N LEU A 73 -9.75 -0.76 -3.45
CA LEU A 73 -9.99 -2.09 -4.04
C LEU A 73 -8.70 -2.66 -4.63
N ALA A 74 -7.94 -1.86 -5.38
CA ALA A 74 -6.68 -2.29 -5.98
C ALA A 74 -5.70 -2.77 -4.90
N VAL A 75 -5.54 -2.02 -3.82
CA VAL A 75 -4.62 -2.35 -2.73
C VAL A 75 -5.10 -3.55 -1.92
N LEU A 76 -6.40 -3.68 -1.64
CA LEU A 76 -6.93 -4.81 -0.88
C LEU A 76 -6.81 -6.14 -1.62
N PHE A 77 -7.07 -6.14 -2.94
CA PHE A 77 -7.07 -7.36 -3.74
C PHE A 77 -5.69 -7.70 -4.31
N LEU A 78 -4.89 -6.71 -4.73
CA LEU A 78 -3.63 -6.96 -5.42
C LEU A 78 -2.40 -6.66 -4.56
N GLY A 79 -2.50 -5.73 -3.60
CA GLY A 79 -1.38 -5.27 -2.80
C GLY A 79 -0.27 -4.59 -3.61
N ASN A 80 0.80 -4.17 -2.94
CA ASN A 80 2.00 -3.61 -3.55
C ASN A 80 2.85 -4.74 -4.18
N PRO A 81 3.40 -4.60 -5.41
CA PRO A 81 3.27 -3.49 -6.37
C PRO A 81 2.12 -3.64 -7.38
N MET A 82 1.37 -4.73 -7.31
CA MET A 82 0.38 -5.07 -8.34
C MET A 82 -0.82 -4.11 -8.39
N CYS A 83 -1.15 -3.43 -7.30
CA CYS A 83 -2.20 -2.40 -7.24
C CYS A 83 -1.97 -1.22 -8.20
N TYR A 84 -0.74 -0.96 -8.63
CA TYR A 84 -0.44 0.10 -9.59
C TYR A 84 -0.93 -0.22 -11.00
N THR A 85 -1.11 -1.50 -11.33
CA THR A 85 -1.60 -1.94 -12.66
C THR A 85 -3.00 -1.41 -12.97
N PHE A 86 -3.83 -1.16 -11.95
CA PHE A 86 -5.15 -0.54 -12.10
C PHE A 86 -5.07 0.92 -12.60
N GLY A 87 -3.90 1.55 -12.48
CA GLY A 87 -3.62 2.85 -13.11
C GLY A 87 -3.66 2.81 -14.64
N ASN A 88 -3.61 1.62 -15.26
CA ASN A 88 -3.80 1.48 -16.70
C ASN A 88 -5.22 1.82 -17.14
N PHE A 89 -6.21 1.69 -16.25
CA PHE A 89 -7.62 2.00 -16.53
C PHE A 89 -7.99 3.47 -16.30
N VAL A 90 -7.02 4.25 -15.84
CA VAL A 90 -7.15 5.67 -15.54
C VAL A 90 -6.62 6.47 -16.74
N ASP A 91 -7.33 7.53 -17.15
CA ASP A 91 -6.86 8.44 -18.19
C ASP A 91 -5.45 8.96 -17.88
N GLN A 92 -4.64 9.17 -18.91
CA GLN A 92 -3.23 9.55 -18.77
C GLN A 92 -3.02 10.77 -17.86
N LYS A 93 -3.89 11.78 -17.93
CA LYS A 93 -3.83 13.00 -17.10
C LYS A 93 -4.02 12.75 -15.60
N TYR A 94 -4.63 11.63 -15.21
CA TYR A 94 -4.93 11.30 -13.82
C TYR A 94 -4.04 10.20 -13.24
N LYS A 95 -3.22 9.54 -14.07
CA LYS A 95 -2.30 8.48 -13.62
C LYS A 95 -1.35 8.92 -12.49
N PRO A 96 -0.74 10.13 -12.50
CA PRO A 96 0.12 10.57 -11.40
C PRO A 96 -0.63 10.64 -10.06
N ALA A 97 -1.84 11.20 -10.08
CA ALA A 97 -2.69 11.32 -8.90
C ALA A 97 -3.22 9.96 -8.41
N TYR A 98 -3.54 9.04 -9.33
CA TYR A 98 -3.91 7.68 -8.98
C TYR A 98 -2.75 6.94 -8.31
N TYR A 99 -1.55 7.02 -8.89
CA TYR A 99 -0.35 6.41 -8.33
C TYR A 99 -0.10 6.93 -6.91
N ASP A 100 -0.17 8.24 -6.71
CA ASP A 100 -0.02 8.87 -5.40
C ASP A 100 -1.05 8.38 -4.38
N ALA A 101 -2.33 8.28 -4.77
CA ALA A 101 -3.36 7.72 -3.91
C ALA A 101 -3.10 6.24 -3.56
N ALA A 102 -2.71 5.41 -4.53
CA ALA A 102 -2.44 4.00 -4.32
C ALA A 102 -1.22 3.76 -3.42
N VAL A 103 -0.07 4.39 -3.72
CA VAL A 103 1.17 4.26 -2.94
C VAL A 103 1.01 4.81 -1.52
N SER A 104 0.15 5.80 -1.34
CA SER A 104 -0.17 6.30 0.00
C SER A 104 -1.04 5.32 0.78
N PHE A 105 -1.94 4.58 0.11
CA PHE A 105 -2.87 3.68 0.79
C PHE A 105 -2.25 2.34 1.19
N VAL A 106 -1.19 1.89 0.51
CA VAL A 106 -0.52 0.62 0.84
C VAL A 106 0.11 0.61 2.24
N HIS A 107 0.19 1.73 2.95
CA HIS A 107 0.70 1.82 4.32
C HIS A 107 -0.41 1.71 5.39
N PRO A 108 -1.42 2.62 5.44
CA PRO A 108 -2.47 2.61 6.46
C PRO A 108 -3.32 1.34 6.47
N VAL A 109 -3.40 0.64 5.34
CA VAL A 109 -4.17 -0.60 5.20
C VAL A 109 -3.53 -1.80 5.90
N THR A 110 -2.21 -1.76 6.13
CA THR A 110 -1.43 -2.93 6.59
C THR A 110 -1.78 -3.41 7.99
N GLY A 111 -2.34 -2.54 8.83
CA GLY A 111 -2.79 -2.92 10.17
C GLY A 111 -3.97 -3.90 10.16
N LEU A 112 -4.83 -3.81 9.14
CA LEU A 112 -5.96 -4.73 8.95
C LEU A 112 -5.64 -5.82 7.91
N PHE A 113 -4.90 -5.45 6.88
CA PHE A 113 -4.59 -6.28 5.72
C PHE A 113 -3.09 -6.26 5.47
N PRO A 114 -2.29 -6.97 6.28
CA PRO A 114 -0.82 -6.90 6.21
C PRO A 114 -0.30 -7.37 4.85
N HIS A 115 -1.07 -8.22 4.15
CA HIS A 115 -0.75 -8.70 2.83
C HIS A 115 -0.78 -7.59 1.76
N ALA A 116 -1.49 -6.50 1.99
CA ALA A 116 -1.56 -5.41 1.02
C ALA A 116 -0.20 -4.73 0.79
N ASN A 117 0.74 -4.82 1.74
CA ASN A 117 2.10 -4.32 1.59
C ASN A 117 3.09 -5.03 2.53
N GLY A 118 3.24 -6.33 2.34
CA GLY A 118 4.08 -7.15 3.23
C GLY A 118 5.54 -6.67 3.31
N GLY A 119 6.07 -6.11 2.23
CA GLY A 119 7.45 -5.59 2.17
C GLY A 119 7.70 -4.39 3.08
N GLU A 120 6.67 -3.60 3.37
CA GLU A 120 6.76 -2.41 4.23
C GLU A 120 5.95 -2.55 5.52
N LEU A 121 5.52 -3.77 5.85
CA LEU A 121 4.77 -4.06 7.07
C LEU A 121 5.51 -3.61 8.34
N PHE A 122 6.84 -3.58 8.28
CA PHE A 122 7.69 -3.09 9.37
C PHE A 122 7.35 -1.64 9.80
N VAL A 123 6.83 -0.80 8.89
CA VAL A 123 6.42 0.58 9.21
C VAL A 123 5.27 0.59 10.20
N TYR A 124 4.24 -0.23 9.97
CA TYR A 124 3.12 -0.37 10.89
C TYR A 124 3.54 -1.11 12.18
N MET A 125 4.35 -2.16 12.05
CA MET A 125 4.83 -2.93 13.21
C MET A 125 5.68 -2.10 14.17
N GLY A 126 6.49 -1.16 13.66
CA GLY A 126 7.25 -0.24 14.50
C GLY A 126 6.36 0.61 15.40
N ILE A 127 5.23 1.08 14.87
CA ILE A 127 4.25 1.88 15.63
C ILE A 127 3.42 0.97 16.56
N ALA A 128 3.03 -0.21 16.07
CA ALA A 128 2.29 -1.21 16.85
C ALA A 128 3.09 -1.68 18.09
N ALA A 129 4.42 -1.79 18.00
CA ALA A 129 5.26 -2.14 19.14
C ALA A 129 5.13 -1.12 20.30
N GLY A 130 5.07 0.17 19.98
CA GLY A 130 4.83 1.23 20.96
C GLY A 130 3.45 1.12 21.61
N ILE A 131 2.39 0.90 20.81
CA ILE A 131 1.01 0.71 21.33
C ILE A 131 0.91 -0.55 22.22
N THR A 132 1.60 -1.62 21.84
CA THR A 132 1.65 -2.88 22.61
C THR A 132 2.34 -2.67 23.96
N THR A 133 3.41 -1.89 23.99
CA THR A 133 4.15 -1.56 25.23
C THR A 133 3.30 -0.77 26.21
N LEU A 134 2.40 0.07 25.71
CA LEU A 134 1.42 0.82 26.51
C LEU A 134 0.23 -0.05 26.98
N GLY A 135 0.18 -1.33 26.59
CA GLY A 135 -0.94 -2.22 26.92
C GLY A 135 -2.25 -1.88 26.21
N LEU A 136 -2.18 -1.13 25.10
CA LEU A 136 -3.36 -0.67 24.36
C LEU A 136 -3.73 -1.64 23.23
N PRO A 137 -5.02 -1.71 22.83
CA PRO A 137 -5.46 -2.61 21.76
C PRO A 137 -4.92 -2.20 20.38
N LEU A 138 -4.30 -3.14 19.66
CA LEU A 138 -3.84 -2.92 18.29
C LEU A 138 -4.98 -2.78 17.26
N GLY A 139 -6.16 -3.34 17.56
CA GLY A 139 -7.33 -3.23 16.69
C GLY A 139 -7.77 -1.77 16.49
N ASP A 140 -7.75 -0.97 17.55
CA ASP A 140 -8.10 0.45 17.50
C ASP A 140 -7.14 1.23 16.60
N LEU A 141 -5.84 0.93 16.69
CA LEU A 141 -4.81 1.53 15.85
C LEU A 141 -5.05 1.16 14.37
N ALA A 142 -5.26 -0.11 14.08
CA ALA A 142 -5.47 -0.62 12.73
C ALA A 142 -6.70 0.01 12.05
N VAL A 143 -7.83 0.11 12.77
CA VAL A 143 -9.06 0.71 12.26
C VAL A 143 -8.88 2.22 12.03
N ARG A 144 -8.25 2.94 12.95
CA ARG A 144 -7.96 4.38 12.79
C ARG A 144 -7.06 4.63 11.59
N TYR A 145 -6.01 3.83 11.42
CA TYR A 145 -5.10 3.92 10.27
C TYR A 145 -5.87 3.74 8.96
N PHE A 146 -6.70 2.71 8.87
CA PHE A 146 -7.51 2.45 7.68
C PHE A 146 -8.46 3.61 7.34
N LEU A 147 -9.23 4.09 8.32
CA LEU A 147 -10.19 5.18 8.12
C LEU A 147 -9.52 6.50 7.75
N VAL A 148 -8.45 6.87 8.46
CA VAL A 148 -7.67 8.07 8.14
C VAL A 148 -7.00 7.91 6.78
N GLY A 149 -6.49 6.72 6.46
CA GLY A 149 -5.91 6.39 5.17
C GLY A 149 -6.85 6.69 4.01
N ILE A 150 -8.11 6.28 4.10
CA ILE A 150 -9.16 6.56 3.09
C ILE A 150 -9.33 8.06 2.85
N VAL A 151 -9.36 8.86 3.92
CA VAL A 151 -9.49 10.32 3.81
C VAL A 151 -8.23 10.94 3.20
N VAL A 152 -7.05 10.51 3.65
CA VAL A 152 -5.76 11.02 3.17
C VAL A 152 -5.59 10.76 1.68
N ILE A 153 -5.93 9.58 1.17
CA ILE A 153 -5.72 9.23 -0.25
C ILE A 153 -6.64 10.04 -1.17
N LEU A 154 -7.85 10.39 -0.70
CA LEU A 154 -8.75 11.27 -1.43
C LEU A 154 -8.16 12.67 -1.55
N ILE A 155 -7.68 13.21 -0.43
CA ILE A 155 -7.05 14.55 -0.39
C ILE A 155 -5.82 14.55 -1.31
N ARG A 156 -4.95 13.55 -1.17
CA ARG A 156 -3.74 13.41 -1.98
C ARG A 156 -4.04 13.30 -3.47
N GLY A 157 -4.98 12.44 -3.85
CA GLY A 157 -5.40 12.31 -5.25
C GLY A 157 -5.87 13.64 -5.84
N ILE A 158 -6.72 14.39 -5.13
CA ILE A 158 -7.21 15.70 -5.59
C ILE A 158 -6.08 16.73 -5.69
N VAL A 159 -5.22 16.81 -4.66
CA VAL A 159 -4.13 17.79 -4.60
C VAL A 159 -3.10 17.49 -5.69
N THR A 160 -2.70 16.24 -5.85
CA THR A 160 -1.75 15.80 -6.87
C THR A 160 -2.29 15.99 -8.28
N GLU A 161 -3.59 15.75 -8.51
CA GLU A 161 -4.23 16.08 -9.79
C GLU A 161 -4.08 17.58 -10.11
N LYS A 162 -4.42 18.45 -9.14
CA LYS A 162 -4.34 19.92 -9.33
C LYS A 162 -2.91 20.39 -9.60
N ILE A 163 -1.94 19.89 -8.82
CA ILE A 163 -0.52 20.25 -8.99
C ILE A 163 -0.05 19.81 -10.38
N TYR A 164 -0.33 18.57 -10.77
CA TYR A 164 0.11 18.02 -12.05
C TYR A 164 -0.48 18.78 -13.24
N LEU A 165 -1.79 19.05 -13.22
CA LEU A 165 -2.45 19.81 -14.29
C LEU A 165 -1.93 21.24 -14.38
N TYR A 166 -1.66 21.88 -13.24
CA TYR A 166 -1.05 23.21 -13.19
C TYR A 166 0.34 23.21 -13.82
N MET A 167 1.21 22.27 -13.46
CA MET A 167 2.56 22.14 -14.03
C MET A 167 2.50 21.92 -15.54
N LYS A 168 1.66 21.01 -16.01
CA LYS A 168 1.48 20.72 -17.44
C LYS A 168 0.98 21.94 -18.22
N SER A 169 0.08 22.75 -17.62
CA SER A 169 -0.41 23.98 -18.24
C SER A 169 0.67 25.05 -18.39
N ARG A 170 1.72 25.03 -17.53
CA ARG A 170 2.85 25.94 -17.62
C ARG A 170 3.83 25.52 -18.69
N GLU A 171 4.13 24.23 -18.79
CA GLU A 171 4.97 23.69 -19.87
C GLU A 171 4.38 24.02 -21.25
N ALA A 172 3.07 23.83 -21.42
CA ALA A 172 2.38 24.15 -22.68
C ALA A 172 2.37 25.65 -23.03
N LYS A 173 2.62 26.55 -22.07
CA LYS A 173 2.76 28.00 -22.32
C LYS A 173 4.20 28.42 -22.63
N GLN A 174 5.17 27.54 -22.36
CA GLN A 174 6.60 27.78 -22.57
C GLN A 174 7.10 27.14 -23.88
N ALA A 175 6.35 26.20 -24.44
CA ALA A 175 6.55 25.62 -25.77
C ALA A 175 5.86 26.46 -26.85
#